data_AF-A0A1F4ALI2-F1
#
_entry.id   AF-A0A1F4ALI2-F1
#
_cell.length_a   1.000
_cell.length_b   1.000
_cell.length_c   1.000
_cell.angle_alpha   90.00
_cell.angle_beta   90.00
_cell.angle_gamma   90.00
#
_symmetry.space_group_name_H-M   'P 1'
#
loop_
_entity.id
_entity.type
_entity.pdbx_description
1 polymer ?
#
loop_
_entity_poly.entity_id
_entity_poly.type
_entity_poly.pdbx_seq_one_letter_code
_entity_poly.pdbx_strand_id
1 'polypeptide(L)'
;MGLLDGLKRLGGRGTSSQSEDFILLSLGNVSSALVKHLSADYYRWKEPKEIKTFECLILAKFLADYSLDRTYRGKLPQSELNRYQSAIDGRFRWLLENTFQGRFTYDRVQDTVANRLDLYRQVMADNSHPVCWQILASVVTGVDYPAEKDLSTLASSSVALPALLMLTQDALKLAVGR
;
A
#
# COMPACT_ATOMS: atom_id res chain seq x y z
N MET A 1 -18.43 6.11 11.62
CA MET A 1 -18.15 6.95 10.44
C MET A 1 -16.95 6.36 9.73
N GLY A 2 -17.18 5.76 8.58
CA GLY A 2 -16.19 4.91 7.90
C GLY A 2 -15.21 5.75 7.09
N LEU A 3 -14.01 5.21 6.85
CA LEU A 3 -12.96 5.79 6.00
C LEU A 3 -13.49 6.28 4.64
N LEU A 4 -14.51 5.58 4.11
CA LEU A 4 -15.23 5.90 2.88
C LEU A 4 -16.05 7.20 2.95
N ASP A 5 -16.58 7.57 4.12
CA ASP A 5 -17.36 8.81 4.31
C ASP A 5 -16.47 10.05 4.28
N GLY A 6 -15.22 9.92 4.76
CA GLY A 6 -14.22 10.97 4.68
C GLY A 6 -13.79 11.27 3.25
N LEU A 7 -13.65 10.22 2.43
CA LEU A 7 -13.25 10.35 1.02
C LEU A 7 -14.37 10.95 0.14
N LYS A 8 -15.64 10.64 0.42
CA LYS A 8 -16.79 11.20 -0.33
C LYS A 8 -16.99 12.71 -0.14
N ARG A 9 -16.63 13.26 1.03
CA ARG A 9 -16.81 14.70 1.33
C ARG A 9 -15.87 15.64 0.59
N LEU A 10 -14.79 15.13 -0.01
CA LEU A 10 -13.80 15.91 -0.77
C LEU A 10 -14.15 16.02 -2.27
N GLY A 11 -15.36 15.58 -2.68
CA GLY A 11 -15.77 15.48 -4.07
C GLY A 11 -16.29 16.75 -4.76
N GLY A 12 -15.77 17.93 -4.42
CA GLY A 12 -16.02 19.15 -5.19
C GLY A 12 -15.07 19.23 -6.39
N ARG A 13 -15.57 19.65 -7.56
CA ARG A 13 -14.80 19.90 -8.81
C ARG A 13 -13.37 20.41 -8.52
N GLY A 14 -12.36 19.83 -9.16
CA GLY A 14 -11.10 20.54 -9.20
C GLY A 14 -9.96 19.95 -9.99
N THR A 15 -8.93 20.77 -9.95
CA THR A 15 -7.70 20.80 -10.72
C THR A 15 -6.81 19.58 -10.51
N SER A 16 -5.75 19.42 -11.31
CA SER A 16 -4.72 18.37 -11.13
C SER A 16 -4.17 18.26 -9.70
N SER A 17 -4.18 19.35 -8.93
CA SER A 17 -3.85 19.36 -7.49
C SER A 17 -4.76 18.47 -6.64
N GLN A 18 -6.07 18.39 -6.94
CA GLN A 18 -7.03 17.65 -6.11
C GLN A 18 -6.97 16.14 -6.36
N SER A 19 -6.63 15.70 -7.57
CA SER A 19 -6.45 14.28 -7.89
C SER A 19 -5.20 13.73 -7.23
N GLU A 20 -4.13 14.53 -7.21
CA GLU A 20 -2.93 14.23 -6.42
C GLU A 20 -3.27 14.15 -4.93
N ASP A 21 -3.96 15.15 -4.36
CA ASP A 21 -4.37 15.15 -2.93
C ASP A 21 -5.12 13.88 -2.50
N PHE A 22 -5.90 13.28 -3.40
CA PHE A 22 -6.62 12.04 -3.13
C PHE A 22 -5.69 10.81 -3.03
N ILE A 23 -4.68 10.74 -3.91
CA ILE A 23 -3.57 9.77 -3.82
C ILE A 23 -2.74 10.04 -2.56
N LEU A 24 -2.53 11.31 -2.21
CA LEU A 24 -1.78 11.71 -1.02
C LEU A 24 -2.46 11.24 0.27
N LEU A 25 -3.79 11.31 0.33
CA LEU A 25 -4.58 10.87 1.48
C LEU A 25 -4.74 9.35 1.53
N SER A 26 -4.88 8.67 0.39
CA SER A 26 -5.09 7.22 0.36
C SER A 26 -3.88 6.46 0.89
N LEU A 27 -2.66 6.88 0.54
CA LEU A 27 -1.44 6.15 0.92
C LEU A 27 -1.23 6.09 2.44
N GLY A 28 -1.38 7.24 3.13
CA GLY A 28 -1.24 7.31 4.59
C GLY A 28 -2.35 6.54 5.33
N ASN A 29 -3.57 6.59 4.82
CA ASN A 29 -4.71 5.85 5.37
C ASN A 29 -4.53 4.34 5.21
N VAL A 30 -4.10 3.88 4.03
CA VAL A 30 -3.80 2.47 3.76
C VAL A 30 -2.67 1.99 4.66
N SER A 31 -1.58 2.74 4.78
CA SER A 31 -0.47 2.40 5.69
C SER A 31 -0.94 2.27 7.15
N SER A 32 -1.75 3.22 7.62
CA SER A 32 -2.30 3.17 8.99
C SER A 32 -3.21 1.96 9.21
N ALA A 33 -4.03 1.62 8.22
CA ALA A 33 -4.90 0.45 8.26
C ALA A 33 -4.10 -0.86 8.26
N LEU A 34 -3.02 -0.93 7.46
CA LEU A 34 -2.09 -2.06 7.45
C LEU A 34 -1.41 -2.26 8.80
N VAL A 35 -0.89 -1.19 9.42
CA VAL A 35 -0.29 -1.26 10.76
C VAL A 35 -1.29 -1.81 11.77
N LYS A 36 -2.52 -1.30 11.78
CA LYS A 36 -3.57 -1.78 12.69
C LYS A 36 -3.89 -3.26 12.47
N HIS A 37 -3.99 -3.69 11.21
CA HIS A 37 -4.34 -5.05 10.86
C HIS A 37 -3.23 -6.05 11.20
N LEU A 38 -2.00 -5.78 10.72
CA LEU A 38 -0.86 -6.68 10.88
C LEU A 38 -0.29 -6.68 12.31
N SER A 39 -0.67 -5.72 13.15
CA SER A 39 -0.33 -5.73 14.58
C SER A 39 -1.25 -6.62 15.43
N ALA A 40 -2.24 -7.29 14.84
CA ALA A 40 -3.09 -8.21 15.59
C ALA A 40 -2.29 -9.44 16.07
N ASP A 41 -2.63 -9.96 17.25
CA ASP A 41 -1.81 -10.97 17.96
C ASP A 41 -1.55 -12.25 17.16
N TYR A 42 -2.49 -12.66 16.31
CA TYR A 42 -2.36 -13.87 15.48
C TYR A 42 -1.29 -13.75 14.39
N TYR A 43 -0.87 -12.54 14.00
CA TYR A 43 0.30 -12.34 13.14
C TYR A 43 1.62 -12.52 13.90
N ARG A 44 1.62 -12.57 15.23
CA ARG A 44 2.85 -12.81 16.03
C ARG A 44 4.02 -11.88 15.65
N TRP A 45 3.72 -10.70 15.10
CA TRP A 45 4.72 -9.77 14.61
C TRP A 45 5.32 -9.00 15.78
N LYS A 46 6.53 -9.39 16.20
CA LYS A 46 7.19 -8.90 17.42
C LYS A 46 7.99 -7.62 17.24
N GLU A 47 8.03 -7.08 16.02
CA GLU A 47 8.82 -5.89 15.72
C GLU A 47 8.30 -4.63 16.43
N PRO A 48 9.18 -3.66 16.75
CA PRO A 48 8.80 -2.34 17.24
C PRO A 48 7.86 -1.61 16.28
N LYS A 49 7.09 -0.66 16.84
CA LYS A 49 6.10 0.11 16.08
C LYS A 49 6.71 0.80 14.86
N GLU A 50 7.92 1.33 14.99
CA GLU A 50 8.66 2.03 13.94
C GLU A 50 8.93 1.12 12.73
N ILE A 51 9.40 -0.11 12.98
CA ILE A 51 9.64 -1.11 11.94
C ILE A 51 8.32 -1.52 11.30
N LYS A 52 7.27 -1.71 12.11
CA LYS A 52 5.92 -2.02 11.60
C LYS A 52 5.39 -0.93 10.69
N THR A 53 5.53 0.32 11.08
CA THR A 53 5.11 1.47 10.29
C THR A 53 5.91 1.59 9.00
N PHE A 54 7.23 1.32 9.04
CA PHE A 54 8.07 1.34 7.85
C PHE A 54 7.65 0.28 6.83
N GLU A 55 7.56 -0.99 7.23
CA GLU A 55 7.17 -2.09 6.34
C GLU A 55 5.74 -1.89 5.78
N CYS A 56 4.80 -1.45 6.62
CA CYS A 56 3.43 -1.13 6.16
C CYS A 56 3.38 0.07 5.20
N LEU A 57 4.28 1.03 5.30
CA LEU A 57 4.36 2.14 4.36
C LEU A 57 4.86 1.67 2.99
N ILE A 58 5.82 0.75 2.96
CA ILE A 58 6.30 0.13 1.71
C ILE A 58 5.17 -0.70 1.07
N LEU A 59 4.45 -1.51 1.87
CA LEU A 59 3.32 -2.28 1.37
C LEU A 59 2.19 -1.35 0.85
N ALA A 60 1.92 -0.24 1.52
CA ALA A 60 0.96 0.75 1.02
C ALA A 60 1.37 1.32 -0.35
N LYS A 61 2.66 1.64 -0.53
CA LYS A 61 3.21 2.08 -1.82
C LYS A 61 3.03 1.02 -2.89
N PHE A 62 3.34 -0.23 -2.56
CA PHE A 62 3.11 -1.35 -3.46
C PHE A 62 1.65 -1.46 -3.90
N LEU A 63 0.69 -1.38 -2.97
CA LEU A 63 -0.73 -1.44 -3.31
C LEU A 63 -1.15 -0.30 -4.23
N ALA A 64 -0.58 0.90 -4.06
CA ALA A 64 -0.82 2.05 -4.95
C ALA A 64 -0.24 1.83 -6.35
N ASP A 65 1.05 1.47 -6.44
CA ASP A 65 1.72 1.16 -7.71
C ASP A 65 0.98 0.04 -8.47
N TYR A 66 0.69 -1.06 -7.76
CA TYR A 66 0.01 -2.23 -8.32
C TYR A 66 -1.41 -1.89 -8.78
N SER A 67 -2.12 -1.04 -8.05
CA SER A 67 -3.46 -0.57 -8.43
C SER A 67 -3.43 0.31 -9.68
N LEU A 68 -2.47 1.25 -9.75
CA LEU A 68 -2.29 2.12 -10.91
C LEU A 68 -2.01 1.28 -12.15
N ASP A 69 -1.07 0.35 -12.03
CA ASP A 69 -0.67 -0.53 -13.12
C ASP A 69 -1.82 -1.43 -13.60
N ARG A 70 -2.44 -2.20 -12.69
CA ARG A 70 -3.52 -3.13 -13.04
C ARG A 70 -4.75 -2.43 -13.58
N THR A 71 -5.04 -1.21 -13.12
CA THR A 71 -6.26 -0.50 -13.51
C THR A 71 -6.09 0.25 -14.82
N TYR A 72 -4.92 0.86 -15.05
CA TYR A 72 -4.71 1.88 -16.09
C TYR A 72 -3.63 1.58 -17.12
N ARG A 73 -2.81 0.52 -16.94
CA ARG A 73 -1.85 0.11 -17.99
C ARG A 73 -2.58 -0.15 -19.30
N GLY A 74 -2.11 0.50 -20.37
CA GLY A 74 -2.72 0.43 -21.70
C GLY A 74 -4.03 1.23 -21.87
N LYS A 75 -4.55 1.87 -20.81
CA LYS A 75 -5.73 2.74 -20.86
C LYS A 75 -5.40 4.22 -20.81
N LEU A 76 -4.31 4.58 -20.14
CA LEU A 76 -3.79 5.96 -20.09
C LEU A 76 -2.52 6.09 -20.94
N PRO A 77 -2.23 7.30 -21.46
CA PRO A 77 -0.92 7.62 -22.02
C PRO A 77 0.21 7.36 -21.02
N GLN A 78 1.37 6.93 -21.51
CA GLN A 78 2.53 6.66 -20.65
C GLN A 78 2.96 7.89 -19.84
N SER A 79 2.83 9.10 -20.39
CA SER A 79 3.10 10.35 -19.69
C SER A 79 2.21 10.56 -18.47
N GLU A 80 0.93 10.20 -18.54
CA GLU A 80 0.01 10.30 -17.41
C GLU A 80 0.28 9.22 -16.36
N LEU A 81 0.58 7.99 -16.78
CA LEU A 81 1.01 6.92 -15.87
C LEU A 81 2.26 7.36 -15.10
N ASN A 82 3.25 7.93 -15.79
CA ASN A 82 4.47 8.44 -15.16
C ASN A 82 4.17 9.59 -14.19
N ARG A 83 3.20 10.47 -14.50
CA ARG A 83 2.77 11.54 -13.60
C ARG A 83 2.19 10.98 -12.29
N TYR A 84 1.25 10.04 -12.38
CA TYR A 84 0.65 9.43 -11.19
C TYR A 84 1.66 8.61 -10.38
N GLN A 85 2.56 7.89 -11.06
CA GLN A 85 3.66 7.19 -10.40
C GLN A 85 4.56 8.16 -9.64
N SER A 86 4.91 9.30 -10.26
CA SER A 86 5.72 10.35 -9.62
C SER A 86 5.00 10.96 -8.40
N ALA A 87 3.68 11.12 -8.46
CA ALA A 87 2.88 11.59 -7.32
C ALA A 87 2.87 10.58 -6.16
N ILE A 88 2.73 9.28 -6.46
CA ILE A 88 2.84 8.22 -5.45
C ILE A 88 4.24 8.22 -4.81
N ASP A 89 5.29 8.28 -5.63
CA ASP A 89 6.68 8.29 -5.15
C ASP A 89 6.98 9.52 -4.30
N GLY A 90 6.56 10.71 -4.75
CA GLY A 90 6.71 11.95 -3.99
C GLY A 90 6.00 11.89 -2.64
N ARG A 91 4.78 11.35 -2.60
CA ARG A 91 4.05 11.16 -1.33
C ARG A 91 4.73 10.16 -0.42
N PHE A 92 5.17 9.04 -0.96
CA PHE A 92 5.84 8.00 -0.19
C PHE A 92 7.08 8.57 0.50
N ARG A 93 7.93 9.30 -0.23
CA ARG A 93 9.12 9.97 0.33
C ARG A 93 8.75 10.96 1.43
N TRP A 94 7.75 11.80 1.17
CA TRP A 94 7.26 12.75 2.17
C TRP A 94 6.75 12.03 3.42
N LEU A 95 5.93 10.98 3.29
CA LEU A 95 5.41 10.22 4.43
C LEU A 95 6.54 9.55 5.22
N LEU A 96 7.52 8.96 4.54
CA LEU A 96 8.67 8.34 5.16
C LEU A 96 9.43 9.36 6.02
N GLU A 97 9.83 10.48 5.43
CA GLU A 97 10.63 11.50 6.12
C GLU A 97 9.86 12.15 7.28
N ASN A 98 8.57 12.44 7.11
CA ASN A 98 7.76 13.03 8.16
C ASN A 98 7.46 12.04 9.29
N THR A 99 7.18 10.78 8.98
CA THR A 99 6.89 9.74 9.98
C THR A 99 8.10 9.49 10.87
N PHE A 100 9.30 9.51 10.30
CA PHE A 100 10.54 9.24 11.02
C PHE A 100 11.33 10.50 11.41
N GLN A 101 10.74 11.70 11.21
CA GLN A 101 11.32 13.00 11.55
C GLN A 101 12.73 13.19 10.92
N GLY A 102 12.89 12.81 9.66
CA GLY A 102 14.14 12.91 8.92
C GLY A 102 15.25 11.93 9.34
N ARG A 103 15.02 11.08 10.36
CA ARG A 103 16.02 10.08 10.79
C ARG A 103 16.27 9.00 9.74
N PHE A 104 15.25 8.73 8.92
CA PHE A 104 15.28 7.81 7.79
C PHE A 104 14.92 8.57 6.51
N THR A 105 15.94 8.97 5.74
CA THR A 105 15.74 9.58 4.42
C THR A 105 15.55 8.50 3.36
N TYR A 106 14.82 8.82 2.29
CA TYR A 106 14.58 7.85 1.20
C TYR A 106 15.89 7.33 0.59
N ASP A 107 16.87 8.20 0.37
CA ASP A 107 18.15 7.82 -0.24
C ASP A 107 18.90 6.73 0.53
N ARG A 108 18.70 6.65 1.85
CA ARG A 108 19.33 5.62 2.70
C ARG A 108 18.63 4.27 2.63
N VAL A 109 17.36 4.25 2.24
CA VAL A 109 16.53 3.03 2.26
C VAL A 109 16.02 2.64 0.88
N GLN A 110 16.39 3.37 -0.17
CA GLN A 110 15.87 3.15 -1.53
C GLN A 110 16.08 1.72 -2.01
N ASP A 111 17.22 1.10 -1.71
CA ASP A 111 17.52 -0.28 -2.11
C ASP A 111 16.64 -1.27 -1.33
N THR A 112 16.45 -1.04 -0.03
CA THR A 112 15.53 -1.84 0.79
C THR A 112 14.09 -1.73 0.26
N VAL A 113 13.65 -0.52 -0.07
CA VAL A 113 12.31 -0.26 -0.63
C VAL A 113 12.18 -0.97 -1.97
N ALA A 114 13.14 -0.82 -2.89
CA ALA A 114 13.12 -1.45 -4.20
C ALA A 114 13.04 -2.98 -4.10
N ASN A 115 13.91 -3.57 -3.27
CA ASN A 115 13.92 -5.02 -3.04
C ASN A 115 12.58 -5.54 -2.48
N ARG A 116 11.98 -4.81 -1.54
CA ARG A 116 10.65 -5.17 -0.99
C ARG A 116 9.56 -5.09 -2.06
N LEU A 117 9.54 -4.03 -2.86
CA LEU A 117 8.56 -3.87 -3.94
C LEU A 117 8.69 -5.00 -4.97
N ASP A 118 9.91 -5.39 -5.34
CA ASP A 118 10.15 -6.48 -6.28
C ASP A 118 9.68 -7.83 -5.72
N LEU A 119 9.95 -8.11 -4.44
CA LEU A 119 9.43 -9.29 -3.77
C LEU A 119 7.89 -9.32 -3.79
N TYR A 120 7.23 -8.20 -3.49
CA TYR A 120 5.77 -8.14 -3.52
C TYR A 120 5.20 -8.35 -4.93
N ARG A 121 5.85 -7.79 -5.96
CA ARG A 121 5.47 -8.03 -7.36
C ARG A 121 5.60 -9.51 -7.72
N GLN A 122 6.69 -10.14 -7.33
CA GLN A 122 6.93 -11.56 -7.56
C GLN A 122 5.87 -12.42 -6.86
N VAL A 123 5.57 -12.15 -5.58
CA VAL A 123 4.52 -12.87 -4.84
C VAL A 123 3.18 -12.79 -5.57
N MET A 124 2.80 -11.60 -6.05
CA MET A 124 1.54 -11.39 -6.78
C MET A 124 1.54 -11.99 -8.20
N ALA A 125 2.70 -12.23 -8.80
CA ALA A 125 2.84 -12.86 -10.11
C ALA A 125 2.79 -14.40 -10.00
N ASP A 126 3.47 -14.95 -9.00
CA ASP A 126 3.70 -16.38 -8.85
C ASP A 126 2.56 -17.10 -8.10
N ASN A 127 1.74 -16.35 -7.36
CA ASN A 127 0.71 -16.91 -6.48
C ASN A 127 -0.66 -16.28 -6.73
N SER A 128 -1.70 -17.10 -6.62
CA SER A 128 -3.09 -16.66 -6.70
C SER A 128 -3.69 -16.40 -5.32
N HIS A 129 -4.80 -15.65 -5.30
CA HIS A 129 -5.65 -15.56 -4.12
C HIS A 129 -6.19 -16.96 -3.74
N PRO A 130 -6.31 -17.31 -2.45
CA PRO A 130 -6.01 -16.51 -1.25
C PRO A 130 -4.52 -16.46 -0.85
N VAL A 131 -3.72 -17.40 -1.35
CA VAL A 131 -2.35 -17.69 -0.87
C VAL A 131 -1.40 -16.50 -1.02
N CYS A 132 -1.48 -15.73 -2.11
CA CYS A 132 -0.60 -14.58 -2.32
C CYS A 132 -0.69 -13.54 -1.17
N TRP A 133 -1.86 -13.37 -0.55
CA TRP A 133 -2.05 -12.42 0.54
C TRP A 133 -1.42 -12.88 1.85
N GLN A 134 -1.47 -14.18 2.12
CA GLN A 134 -0.77 -14.76 3.26
C GLN A 134 0.74 -14.68 3.07
N ILE A 135 1.24 -14.92 1.86
CA ILE A 135 2.66 -14.78 1.55
C ILE A 135 3.10 -13.32 1.70
N LEU A 136 2.33 -12.35 1.21
CA LEU A 136 2.64 -10.93 1.44
C LEU A 136 2.70 -10.59 2.93
N ALA A 137 1.74 -11.06 3.73
CA ALA A 137 1.80 -10.89 5.19
C ALA A 137 3.06 -11.54 5.78
N SER A 138 3.46 -12.71 5.27
CA SER A 138 4.68 -13.40 5.70
C SER A 138 5.94 -12.57 5.42
N VAL A 139 6.06 -12.03 4.20
CA VAL A 139 7.19 -11.18 3.79
C VAL A 139 7.27 -9.91 4.63
N VAL A 140 6.13 -9.29 4.94
CA VAL A 140 6.06 -8.06 5.74
C VAL A 140 6.41 -8.30 7.21
N THR A 141 5.92 -9.40 7.77
CA THR A 141 6.07 -9.69 9.20
C THR A 141 7.32 -10.50 9.55
N GLY A 142 7.94 -11.15 8.57
CA GLY A 142 9.07 -12.07 8.76
C GLY A 142 8.68 -13.43 9.33
N VAL A 143 7.38 -13.77 9.38
CA VAL A 143 6.86 -15.03 9.91
C VAL A 143 6.38 -15.92 8.77
N ASP A 144 6.80 -17.19 8.72
CA ASP A 144 6.46 -18.12 7.64
C ASP A 144 5.11 -18.83 7.89
N TYR A 145 4.01 -18.08 7.77
CA TYR A 145 2.67 -18.61 7.98
C TYR A 145 2.29 -19.78 7.04
N PRO A 146 2.69 -19.78 5.75
CA PRO A 146 2.42 -20.90 4.84
C PRO A 146 3.05 -22.21 5.32
N ALA A 147 4.31 -22.18 5.77
CA ALA A 147 4.97 -23.37 6.30
C ALA A 147 4.27 -23.92 7.55
N GLU A 148 3.76 -23.00 8.39
CA GLU A 148 3.03 -23.34 9.61
C GLU A 148 1.57 -23.75 9.38
N LYS A 149 1.06 -23.66 8.14
CA LYS A 149 -0.34 -23.90 7.78
C LYS A 149 -1.32 -23.05 8.63
N ASP A 150 -0.93 -21.81 8.93
CA ASP A 150 -1.69 -20.92 9.80
C ASP A 150 -2.97 -20.42 9.11
N LEU A 151 -4.08 -21.11 9.35
CA LEU A 151 -5.37 -20.79 8.74
C LEU A 151 -5.92 -19.42 9.19
N SER A 152 -5.52 -18.94 10.37
CA SER A 152 -6.02 -17.67 10.91
C SER A 152 -5.48 -16.48 10.10
N THR A 153 -4.19 -16.52 9.79
CA THR A 153 -3.53 -15.50 8.97
C THR A 153 -3.96 -15.61 7.52
N LEU A 154 -4.17 -16.82 6.99
CA LEU A 154 -4.72 -17.02 5.64
C LEU A 154 -6.10 -16.36 5.52
N ALA A 155 -7.02 -16.67 6.42
CA ALA A 155 -8.36 -16.10 6.41
C ALA A 155 -8.34 -14.58 6.58
N SER A 156 -7.55 -14.07 7.51
CA SER A 156 -7.50 -12.63 7.82
C SER A 156 -6.87 -11.79 6.70
N SER A 157 -5.68 -12.20 6.22
CA SER A 157 -4.96 -11.49 5.15
C SER A 157 -5.74 -11.49 3.84
N SER A 158 -6.44 -12.60 3.55
CA SER A 158 -7.24 -12.78 2.33
C SER A 158 -8.52 -11.96 2.32
N VAL A 159 -8.91 -11.35 3.43
CA VAL A 159 -10.03 -10.39 3.47
C VAL A 159 -9.50 -8.97 3.49
N ALA A 160 -8.58 -8.67 4.41
CA ALA A 160 -8.16 -7.31 4.65
C ALA A 160 -7.26 -6.72 3.56
N LEU A 161 -6.27 -7.47 3.08
CA LEU A 161 -5.31 -6.94 2.09
C LEU A 161 -5.96 -6.70 0.72
N PRO A 162 -6.84 -7.60 0.20
CA PRO A 162 -7.64 -7.28 -0.98
C PRO A 162 -8.55 -6.06 -0.78
N ALA A 163 -9.19 -5.92 0.38
CA ALA A 163 -10.04 -4.77 0.65
C ALA A 163 -9.24 -3.45 0.61
N LEU A 164 -8.02 -3.43 1.13
CA LEU A 164 -7.13 -2.27 1.05
C LEU A 164 -6.65 -2.00 -0.37
N LEU A 165 -6.40 -3.04 -1.17
CA LEU A 165 -6.14 -2.89 -2.61
C LEU A 165 -7.33 -2.22 -3.30
N MET A 166 -8.56 -2.72 -3.08
CA MET A 166 -9.77 -2.15 -3.68
C MET A 166 -9.99 -0.69 -3.29
N LEU A 167 -9.78 -0.34 -2.02
CA LEU A 167 -9.82 1.06 -1.55
C LEU A 167 -8.81 1.94 -2.30
N THR A 168 -7.62 1.41 -2.57
CA THR A 168 -6.58 2.13 -3.32
C THR A 168 -6.98 2.31 -4.79
N GLN A 169 -7.56 1.27 -5.41
CA GLN A 169 -8.10 1.35 -6.77
C GLN A 169 -9.23 2.37 -6.88
N ASP A 170 -10.14 2.40 -5.92
CA ASP A 170 -11.26 3.35 -5.94
C ASP A 170 -10.78 4.79 -5.72
N ALA A 171 -9.78 5.01 -4.86
CA ALA A 171 -9.12 6.30 -4.72
C ALA A 171 -8.47 6.74 -6.04
N LEU A 172 -7.77 5.84 -6.74
CA LEU A 172 -7.18 6.12 -8.05
C LEU A 172 -8.25 6.41 -9.11
N LYS A 173 -9.37 5.69 -9.12
CA LYS A 173 -10.49 5.99 -10.03
C LYS A 173 -11.06 7.38 -9.83
N LEU A 174 -11.16 7.83 -8.58
CA LEU A 174 -11.60 9.19 -8.27
C LEU A 174 -10.58 10.26 -8.69
N ALA A 175 -9.29 9.93 -8.65
CA ALA A 175 -8.21 10.81 -9.08
C ALA A 175 -8.08 10.90 -10.62
N VAL A 176 -8.26 9.78 -11.34
CA VAL A 176 -8.09 9.70 -12.80
C VAL A 176 -9.38 10.01 -13.56
N GLY A 177 -10.54 9.61 -13.04
CA GLY A 177 -11.85 9.73 -13.69
C GLY A 177 -12.50 11.11 -13.59
N ARG A 178 -11.71 12.16 -13.37
CA ARG A 178 -12.17 13.56 -13.30
C ARG A 178 -11.45 14.40 -14.35
#